data_AF-A0AAN1HR10-F1
#
_entry.id   AF-A0AAN1HR10-F1
#
_cell.length_a   1.000
_cell.length_b   1.000
_cell.length_c   1.000
_cell.angle_alpha   90.00
_cell.angle_beta   90.00
_cell.angle_gamma   90.00
#
_symmetry.space_group_name_H-M   'P 1'
#
loop_
_entity.id
_entity.type
_entity.pdbx_description
1 polymer ?
#
loop_
_entity_poly.entity_id
_entity_poly.type
_entity_poly.pdbx_seq_one_letter_code
_entity_poly.pdbx_strand_id
1 'polypeptide(L)'
;MTTTESRTDDGAEGRAVRPGARTGARTGVRPAGYGLIRVKGGERGVSAGRDVSAGHGGGGARGGYGARGGSFLLHRRSALVAIGLALATAAVCVAYLCVGESFVAPADAVKAVLHTQWGLGSATPNDLVVGTLRLPRMTLGLLVGAAFGIAGALIQTVARNPLASPDIIGVSQGASAVTVGAMTYGIGSFTVLPYLSVAGGLAAAALVYVFAWRGGLHAARFVLIGIGFAVALRSITHLFLTKGDYLVAQQAKVWMTGSLNGRGWGEAAPLGWALLVLLPGVLWAARAQRTVSLDDDTATALGVRLGRVRLGLASLGIVLASMATGAAGPVDFVALLAPQIARRMTRTAQIPLLCSALTGAFIVVTADLLARKLFAPTELPVGVLTAAVGAPYLIHLLLSSGGRGRKGGTAA
;
A
#
# COMPACT_ATOMS: atom_id res chain seq x y z
N MET A 1 -15.97 56.21 -0.20
CA MET A 1 -16.32 57.60 0.17
C MET A 1 -17.43 57.52 1.20
N THR A 2 -17.07 57.34 2.47
CA THR A 2 -16.97 58.39 3.52
C THR A 2 -18.31 59.02 3.88
N THR A 3 -18.86 58.61 5.02
CA THR A 3 -19.10 59.51 6.16
C THR A 3 -19.15 58.72 7.46
N THR A 4 -18.32 59.18 8.39
CA THR A 4 -18.17 58.82 9.80
C THR A 4 -19.24 59.51 10.64
N GLU A 5 -19.76 58.83 11.67
CA GLU A 5 -20.38 59.49 12.82
C GLU A 5 -19.90 58.84 14.11
N SER A 6 -19.41 59.70 15.00
CA SER A 6 -18.88 59.43 16.34
C SER A 6 -19.95 59.68 17.40
N ARG A 7 -20.04 58.86 18.43
CA ARG A 7 -20.64 59.25 19.71
C ARG A 7 -20.03 58.46 20.88
N THR A 8 -19.37 59.20 21.77
CA THR A 8 -19.07 58.93 23.19
C THR A 8 -20.39 58.93 23.99
N ASP A 9 -20.59 58.34 25.18
CA ASP A 9 -19.76 58.29 26.39
C ASP A 9 -20.45 57.39 27.45
N ASP A 10 -19.73 57.18 28.58
CA ASP A 10 -20.17 56.70 29.91
C ASP A 10 -20.61 55.22 30.08
N GLY A 11 -20.10 54.42 31.02
CA GLY A 11 -19.48 54.73 32.30
C GLY A 11 -20.37 54.24 33.43
N ALA A 12 -20.15 53.01 33.95
CA ALA A 12 -20.60 52.61 35.30
C ALA A 12 -20.04 51.24 35.75
N GLU A 13 -19.18 51.33 36.78
CA GLU A 13 -19.17 50.53 38.00
C GLU A 13 -18.82 49.03 37.99
N GLY A 14 -17.73 48.75 38.71
CA GLY A 14 -17.23 47.41 38.99
C GLY A 14 -18.03 46.64 40.04
N ARG A 15 -17.83 45.33 40.02
CA ARG A 15 -18.08 44.46 41.17
C ARG A 15 -17.03 43.37 41.23
N ALA A 16 -16.21 43.45 42.27
CA ALA A 16 -15.28 42.42 42.68
C ALA A 16 -16.03 41.12 43.03
N VAL A 17 -15.60 39.99 42.48
CA VAL A 17 -16.00 38.65 42.93
C VAL A 17 -14.76 37.79 43.12
N ARG A 18 -14.63 37.25 44.33
CA ARG A 18 -13.51 36.46 44.86
C ARG A 18 -13.30 35.14 44.09
N PRO A 19 -12.08 34.57 44.07
CA PRO A 19 -11.84 33.26 43.48
C PRO A 19 -12.32 32.16 44.44
N GLY A 20 -13.41 31.48 44.07
CA GLY A 20 -13.88 30.26 44.73
C GLY A 20 -13.16 29.05 44.15
N ALA A 21 -12.38 28.37 44.99
CA ALA A 21 -11.84 27.05 44.74
C ALA A 21 -12.98 26.07 44.38
N ARG A 22 -12.89 25.41 43.22
CA ARG A 22 -13.66 24.19 42.95
C ARG A 22 -12.73 23.05 42.61
N THR A 23 -12.80 22.11 43.54
CA THR A 23 -12.19 20.80 43.65
C THR A 23 -12.51 19.92 42.46
N GLY A 24 -11.60 19.00 42.17
CA GLY A 24 -11.54 18.25 40.92
C GLY A 24 -12.62 17.20 40.73
N ALA A 25 -12.95 16.99 39.46
CA ALA A 25 -13.44 15.74 38.94
C ALA A 25 -12.74 15.49 37.60
N ARG A 26 -11.47 15.07 37.66
CA ARG A 26 -10.77 14.50 36.50
C ARG A 26 -11.42 13.16 36.20
N THR A 27 -12.25 13.13 35.16
CA THR A 27 -12.64 11.88 34.49
C THR A 27 -11.39 11.25 33.90
N GLY A 28 -10.85 10.26 34.62
CA GLY A 28 -9.66 9.52 34.23
C GLY A 28 -9.90 8.73 32.95
N VAL A 29 -9.41 9.25 31.83
CA VAL A 29 -9.10 8.42 30.66
C VAL A 29 -7.91 7.56 31.05
N ARG A 30 -8.18 6.27 31.32
CA ARG A 30 -7.13 5.27 31.57
C ARG A 30 -6.17 5.26 30.37
N PRO A 31 -4.86 5.50 30.54
CA PRO A 31 -3.92 5.29 29.45
C PRO A 31 -3.90 3.80 29.14
N ALA A 32 -4.05 3.47 27.86
CA ALA A 32 -3.95 2.10 27.37
C ALA A 32 -2.62 1.49 27.81
N GLY A 33 -2.67 0.35 28.50
CA GLY A 33 -1.48 -0.36 28.96
C GLY A 33 -0.54 -0.68 27.81
N TYR A 34 0.61 0.00 27.78
CA TYR A 34 1.67 -0.22 26.81
C TYR A 34 2.55 -1.38 27.30
N GLY A 35 2.32 -2.58 26.77
CA GLY A 35 3.24 -3.70 26.91
C GLY A 35 4.42 -3.51 25.96
N LEU A 36 5.57 -3.12 26.51
CA LEU A 36 6.80 -2.83 25.78
C LEU A 36 7.62 -4.12 25.67
N ILE A 37 7.58 -4.79 24.51
CA ILE A 37 8.46 -5.93 24.26
C ILE A 37 9.75 -5.41 23.64
N ARG A 38 10.80 -5.34 24.46
CA ARG A 38 12.15 -5.01 24.02
C ARG A 38 12.84 -6.31 23.59
N VAL A 39 12.92 -6.57 22.29
CA VAL A 39 13.77 -7.65 21.77
C VAL A 39 15.21 -7.17 21.89
N LYS A 40 15.90 -7.60 22.95
CA LYS A 40 17.33 -7.33 23.15
C LYS A 40 18.09 -8.35 22.30
N GLY A 41 18.77 -7.89 21.25
CA GLY A 41 19.79 -8.69 20.58
C GLY A 41 20.83 -9.10 21.62
N GLY A 42 21.06 -10.41 21.77
CA GLY A 42 21.92 -10.94 22.80
C GLY A 42 23.38 -10.67 22.49
N GLU A 43 24.09 -10.06 23.44
CA GLU A 43 25.54 -10.12 23.54
C GLU A 43 25.87 -10.69 24.92
N ARG A 44 26.51 -11.86 24.94
CA ARG A 44 27.06 -12.51 26.14
C ARG A 44 28.51 -12.07 26.31
N GLY A 45 28.88 -11.74 27.55
CA GLY A 45 30.26 -11.58 28.03
C GLY A 45 30.92 -10.26 27.59
N VAL A 46 31.60 -9.49 28.43
CA VAL A 46 32.53 -9.89 29.49
C VAL A 46 32.41 -8.90 30.66
N SER A 47 32.33 -9.46 31.87
CA SER A 47 32.47 -8.71 33.12
C SER A 47 33.96 -8.53 33.42
N ALA A 48 34.39 -7.29 33.60
CA ALA A 48 35.62 -6.96 34.32
C ALA A 48 35.36 -5.66 35.08
N GLY A 49 35.36 -5.75 36.41
CA GLY A 49 35.23 -4.61 37.30
C GLY A 49 36.57 -3.93 37.57
N ARG A 50 36.52 -2.62 37.84
CA ARG A 50 37.08 -1.93 39.02
C ARG A 50 37.07 -0.41 38.84
N ASP A 51 36.43 0.24 39.81
CA ASP A 51 36.82 1.43 40.58
C ASP A 51 37.57 2.61 39.94
N VAL A 52 36.86 3.75 39.93
CA VAL A 52 37.22 5.12 40.36
C VAL A 52 38.68 5.58 40.25
N SER A 53 38.94 6.64 39.45
CA SER A 53 39.36 7.98 39.95
C SER A 53 39.56 9.00 38.81
N ALA A 54 39.47 10.28 39.15
CA ALA A 54 39.48 11.45 38.26
C ALA A 54 40.87 11.85 37.73
N GLY A 55 40.91 12.49 36.54
CA GLY A 55 42.11 13.15 36.01
C GLY A 55 41.90 13.77 34.62
N HIS A 56 42.26 15.05 34.48
CA HIS A 56 42.20 15.89 33.28
C HIS A 56 43.07 15.41 32.10
N GLY A 57 42.66 15.72 30.87
CA GLY A 57 43.59 15.99 29.75
C GLY A 57 43.28 15.31 28.41
N GLY A 58 42.94 16.13 27.40
CA GLY A 58 43.46 16.05 26.03
C GLY A 58 43.16 14.84 25.13
N GLY A 59 42.42 15.10 24.04
CA GLY A 59 42.75 14.53 22.72
C GLY A 59 42.10 13.20 22.34
N GLY A 60 41.38 13.22 21.20
CA GLY A 60 41.12 12.01 20.40
C GLY A 60 39.74 11.38 20.58
N ALA A 61 38.68 12.08 20.18
CA ALA A 61 37.37 11.45 19.97
C ALA A 61 37.44 10.54 18.73
N ARG A 62 37.94 9.31 18.90
CA ARG A 62 37.72 8.20 17.97
C ARG A 62 36.24 7.85 18.02
N GLY A 63 35.47 8.43 17.10
CA GLY A 63 34.07 8.10 16.86
C GLY A 63 33.95 6.67 16.33
N GLY A 64 33.93 5.70 17.25
CA GLY A 64 33.49 4.35 16.94
C GLY A 64 32.01 4.41 16.56
N TYR A 65 31.72 4.29 15.26
CA TYR A 65 30.38 4.01 14.77
C TYR A 65 30.02 2.57 15.14
N GLY A 66 29.74 2.35 16.43
CA GLY A 66 29.07 1.13 16.88
C GLY A 66 27.75 1.02 16.12
N ALA A 67 27.60 -0.05 15.36
CA ALA A 67 26.39 -0.36 14.61
C ALA A 67 25.19 -0.34 15.56
N ARG A 68 24.45 0.78 15.56
CA ARG A 68 23.26 0.93 16.41
C ARG A 68 22.22 -0.08 15.96
N GLY A 69 22.06 -1.14 16.73
CA GLY A 69 21.01 -2.13 16.56
C GLY A 69 19.65 -1.46 16.38
N GLY A 70 18.95 -1.82 15.31
CA GLY A 70 17.65 -1.24 14.98
C GLY A 70 16.61 -1.60 16.04
N SER A 71 16.07 -0.62 16.76
CA SER A 71 14.91 -0.82 17.63
C SER A 71 13.61 -0.60 16.84
N PHE A 72 12.78 -1.65 16.69
CA PHE A 72 11.45 -1.54 16.09
C PHE A 72 10.39 -1.40 17.19
N LEU A 73 9.57 -0.34 17.13
CA LEU A 73 8.40 -0.19 17.98
C LEU A 73 7.23 -0.96 17.36
N LEU A 74 7.05 -2.21 17.77
CA LEU A 74 5.90 -3.03 17.40
C LEU A 74 4.73 -2.74 18.35
N HIS A 75 3.66 -2.17 17.82
CA HIS A 75 2.42 -2.05 18.57
C HIS A 75 1.80 -3.44 18.71
N ARG A 76 1.52 -3.88 19.95
CA ARG A 76 0.94 -5.21 20.24
C ARG A 76 -0.28 -5.52 19.37
N ARG A 77 -1.16 -4.54 19.19
CA ARG A 77 -2.35 -4.68 18.34
C ARG A 77 -2.00 -4.90 16.87
N SER A 78 -1.04 -4.15 16.32
CA SER A 78 -0.60 -4.34 14.93
C SER A 78 0.05 -5.70 14.71
N ALA A 79 0.80 -6.20 15.70
CA ALA A 79 1.36 -7.55 15.65
C ALA A 79 0.27 -8.62 15.66
N LEU A 80 -0.74 -8.51 16.54
CA LEU A 80 -1.88 -9.43 16.59
C LEU A 80 -2.69 -9.41 15.28
N VAL A 81 -2.93 -8.23 14.71
CA VAL A 81 -3.61 -8.09 13.41
C VAL A 81 -2.78 -8.71 12.29
N ALA A 82 -1.46 -8.50 12.28
CA ALA A 82 -0.58 -9.11 11.29
C ALA A 82 -0.59 -10.65 11.39
N ILE A 83 -0.54 -11.20 12.60
CA ILE A 83 -0.64 -12.66 12.82
C ILE A 83 -2.00 -13.17 12.35
N GLY A 84 -3.10 -12.53 12.75
CA GLY A 84 -4.44 -12.91 12.31
C GLY A 84 -4.62 -12.87 10.80
N LEU A 85 -4.12 -11.82 10.14
CA LEU A 85 -4.11 -11.71 8.68
C LEU A 85 -3.23 -12.78 8.03
N ALA A 86 -2.03 -13.06 8.58
CA ALA A 86 -1.16 -14.10 8.05
C ALA A 86 -1.81 -15.49 8.14
N LEU A 87 -2.48 -15.80 9.25
CA LEU A 87 -3.22 -17.05 9.42
C LEU A 87 -4.43 -17.14 8.47
N ALA A 88 -5.18 -16.04 8.32
CA ALA A 88 -6.32 -15.99 7.39
C ALA A 88 -5.86 -16.15 5.94
N THR A 89 -4.79 -15.48 5.53
CA THR A 89 -4.18 -15.64 4.20
C THR A 89 -3.66 -17.06 4.01
N ALA A 90 -3.00 -17.66 5.00
CA ALA A 90 -2.54 -19.04 4.93
C ALA A 90 -3.72 -20.03 4.75
N ALA A 91 -4.81 -19.84 5.49
CA ALA A 91 -6.03 -20.65 5.34
C ALA A 91 -6.63 -20.52 3.93
N VAL A 92 -6.69 -19.30 3.38
CA VAL A 92 -7.14 -19.07 2.00
C VAL A 92 -6.18 -19.68 0.99
N CYS A 93 -4.86 -19.65 1.20
CA CYS A 93 -3.90 -20.32 0.33
C CYS A 93 -4.11 -21.85 0.31
N VAL A 94 -4.33 -22.47 1.47
CA VAL A 94 -4.66 -23.90 1.52
C VAL A 94 -5.95 -24.17 0.77
N ALA A 95 -7.00 -23.39 1.00
CA ALA A 95 -8.26 -23.51 0.27
C ALA A 95 -8.06 -23.32 -1.25
N TYR A 96 -7.22 -22.35 -1.66
CA TYR A 96 -6.92 -22.05 -3.06
C TYR A 96 -6.26 -23.22 -3.78
N LEU A 97 -5.36 -23.95 -3.11
CA LEU A 97 -4.70 -25.13 -3.67
C LEU A 97 -5.64 -26.34 -3.74
N CYS A 98 -6.55 -26.49 -2.78
CA CYS A 98 -7.49 -27.62 -2.70
C CYS A 98 -8.68 -27.46 -3.67
N VAL A 99 -9.18 -26.23 -3.80
CA VAL A 99 -10.43 -25.91 -4.50
C VAL A 99 -10.16 -25.49 -5.95
N GLY A 100 -10.58 -26.31 -6.91
CA GLY A 100 -10.61 -26.01 -8.35
C GLY A 100 -11.61 -26.90 -9.07
N GLU A 101 -11.48 -27.15 -10.38
CA GLU A 101 -12.42 -28.02 -11.13
C GLU A 101 -12.58 -29.38 -10.47
N SER A 102 -11.47 -30.05 -10.16
CA SER A 102 -11.41 -31.18 -9.25
C SER A 102 -10.96 -30.74 -7.85
N PHE A 103 -11.62 -31.28 -6.83
CA PHE A 103 -11.21 -31.09 -5.43
C PHE A 103 -9.99 -31.97 -5.14
N VAL A 104 -8.95 -31.36 -4.58
CA VAL A 104 -7.72 -32.05 -4.15
C VAL A 104 -7.67 -31.99 -2.64
N ALA A 105 -7.49 -33.15 -2.00
CA ALA A 105 -7.37 -33.21 -0.55
C ALA A 105 -6.13 -32.41 -0.07
N PRO A 106 -6.19 -31.72 1.08
CA PRO A 106 -5.08 -30.87 1.54
C PRO A 106 -3.74 -31.61 1.65
N ALA A 107 -3.74 -32.86 2.09
CA ALA A 107 -2.53 -33.68 2.18
C ALA A 107 -1.89 -33.90 0.80
N ASP A 108 -2.70 -34.14 -0.22
CA ASP A 108 -2.20 -34.40 -1.58
C ASP A 108 -1.80 -33.10 -2.28
N ALA A 109 -2.47 -31.98 -1.98
CA ALA A 109 -2.02 -30.66 -2.41
C ALA A 109 -0.62 -30.33 -1.85
N VAL A 110 -0.37 -30.62 -0.57
CA VAL A 110 0.95 -30.43 0.05
C VAL A 110 2.01 -31.33 -0.60
N LYS A 111 1.70 -32.62 -0.82
CA LYS A 111 2.63 -33.54 -1.51
C LYS A 111 2.95 -33.05 -2.93
N ALA A 112 1.95 -32.61 -3.69
CA ALA A 112 2.15 -32.10 -5.04
C ALA A 112 3.03 -30.84 -5.04
N VAL A 113 2.86 -29.93 -4.08
CA VAL A 113 3.73 -28.76 -3.91
C VAL A 113 5.16 -29.19 -3.53
N LEU A 114 5.31 -30.13 -2.59
CA LEU A 114 6.62 -30.61 -2.17
C LEU A 114 7.41 -31.26 -3.31
N HIS A 115 6.73 -32.09 -4.11
CA HIS A 115 7.32 -32.75 -5.25
C HIS A 115 7.69 -31.75 -6.36
N THR A 116 6.76 -30.88 -6.74
CA THR A 116 7.00 -29.95 -7.87
C THR A 116 8.00 -28.84 -7.56
N GLN A 117 8.11 -28.37 -6.32
CA GLN A 117 9.00 -27.25 -5.96
C GLN A 117 10.38 -27.70 -5.47
N TRP A 118 10.44 -28.82 -4.74
CA TRP A 118 11.67 -29.28 -4.11
C TRP A 118 12.12 -30.67 -4.58
N GLY A 119 11.40 -31.32 -5.51
CA GLY A 119 11.71 -32.67 -5.96
C GLY A 119 11.52 -33.72 -4.86
N LEU A 120 10.76 -33.41 -3.81
CA LEU A 120 10.57 -34.27 -2.65
C LEU A 120 9.35 -35.18 -2.83
N GLY A 121 9.56 -36.49 -2.77
CA GLY A 121 8.50 -37.49 -2.88
C GLY A 121 8.36 -38.08 -4.29
N SER A 122 7.23 -38.75 -4.53
CA SER A 122 6.92 -39.39 -5.82
C SER A 122 5.91 -38.56 -6.60
N ALA A 123 5.93 -38.70 -7.93
CA ALA A 123 4.99 -38.01 -8.82
C ALA A 123 3.54 -38.28 -8.41
N THR A 124 2.76 -37.21 -8.32
CA THR A 124 1.32 -37.28 -8.02
C THR A 124 0.50 -36.86 -9.24
N PRO A 125 -0.72 -37.42 -9.45
CA PRO A 125 -1.62 -36.96 -10.51
C PRO A 125 -1.96 -35.47 -10.43
N ASN A 126 -1.78 -34.87 -9.25
CA ASN A 126 -2.10 -33.47 -8.96
C ASN A 126 -0.92 -32.52 -9.20
N ASP A 127 0.25 -33.01 -9.60
CA ASP A 127 1.45 -32.19 -9.79
C ASP A 127 1.24 -31.10 -10.85
N LEU A 128 0.61 -31.45 -11.97
CA LEU A 128 0.28 -30.49 -13.02
C LEU A 128 -0.71 -29.45 -12.48
N VAL A 129 -1.85 -29.90 -11.96
CA VAL A 129 -2.93 -29.00 -11.53
C VAL A 129 -2.51 -28.11 -10.36
N VAL A 130 -1.94 -28.68 -9.30
CA VAL A 130 -1.58 -27.95 -8.09
C VAL A 130 -0.25 -27.23 -8.28
N GLY A 131 0.80 -27.92 -8.72
CA GLY A 131 2.16 -27.37 -8.77
C GLY A 131 2.41 -26.43 -9.94
N THR A 132 1.89 -26.74 -11.14
CA THR A 132 2.17 -25.94 -12.35
C THR A 132 1.10 -24.92 -12.69
N LEU A 133 -0.17 -25.15 -12.31
CA LEU A 133 -1.27 -24.21 -12.63
C LEU A 133 -1.72 -23.37 -11.42
N ARG A 134 -2.02 -24.00 -10.28
CA ARG A 134 -2.59 -23.28 -9.11
C ARG A 134 -1.53 -22.54 -8.30
N LEU A 135 -0.41 -23.20 -7.97
CA LEU A 135 0.62 -22.62 -7.10
C LEU A 135 1.25 -21.34 -7.66
N PRO A 136 1.62 -21.23 -8.95
CA PRO A 136 2.26 -20.02 -9.46
C PRO A 136 1.27 -18.86 -9.53
N ARG A 137 0.03 -19.13 -9.96
CA ARG A 137 -1.07 -18.15 -9.98
C ARG A 137 -1.40 -17.61 -8.59
N MET A 138 -1.47 -18.49 -7.59
CA MET A 138 -1.66 -18.12 -6.18
C MET A 138 -0.52 -17.23 -5.69
N THR A 139 0.72 -17.64 -5.97
CA THR A 139 1.93 -16.91 -5.56
C THR A 139 1.96 -15.53 -6.18
N LEU A 140 1.65 -15.41 -7.47
CA LEU A 140 1.51 -14.13 -8.13
C LEU A 140 0.43 -13.27 -7.47
N GLY A 141 -0.74 -13.83 -7.16
CA GLY A 141 -1.82 -13.12 -6.46
C GLY A 141 -1.39 -12.56 -5.10
N LEU A 142 -0.63 -13.35 -4.32
CA LEU A 142 -0.04 -12.89 -3.06
C LEU A 142 0.91 -11.71 -3.26
N LEU A 143 1.82 -11.81 -4.24
CA LEU A 143 2.82 -10.79 -4.53
C LEU A 143 2.19 -9.50 -5.06
N VAL A 144 1.25 -9.61 -6.01
CA VAL A 144 0.49 -8.49 -6.59
C VAL A 144 -0.33 -7.79 -5.53
N GLY A 145 -1.05 -8.55 -4.70
CA GLY A 145 -1.83 -7.98 -3.60
C GLY A 145 -0.95 -7.29 -2.56
N ALA A 146 0.19 -7.87 -2.21
CA ALA A 146 1.16 -7.24 -1.31
C ALA A 146 1.72 -5.94 -1.90
N ALA A 147 2.12 -5.95 -3.17
CA ALA A 147 2.65 -4.79 -3.88
C ALA A 147 1.63 -3.65 -3.95
N PHE A 148 0.39 -3.91 -4.38
CA PHE A 148 -0.67 -2.90 -4.39
C PHE A 148 -1.03 -2.40 -3.00
N GLY A 149 -1.07 -3.29 -1.99
CA GLY A 149 -1.34 -2.90 -0.60
C GLY A 149 -0.29 -1.94 -0.04
N ILE A 150 0.99 -2.17 -0.33
CA ILE A 150 2.08 -1.26 0.05
C ILE A 150 2.03 0.02 -0.79
N ALA A 151 1.88 -0.08 -2.11
CA ALA A 151 1.80 1.06 -3.01
C ALA A 151 0.71 2.05 -2.59
N GLY A 152 -0.50 1.53 -2.36
CA GLY A 152 -1.63 2.28 -1.85
C GLY A 152 -1.34 2.97 -0.51
N ALA A 153 -0.73 2.26 0.44
CA ALA A 153 -0.34 2.84 1.73
C ALA A 153 0.62 4.04 1.57
N LEU A 154 1.60 3.93 0.66
CA LEU A 154 2.58 4.98 0.41
C LEU A 154 1.93 6.21 -0.25
N ILE A 155 1.13 5.99 -1.28
CA ILE A 155 0.45 7.09 -1.99
C ILE A 155 -0.55 7.80 -1.07
N GLN A 156 -1.33 7.07 -0.26
CA GLN A 156 -2.25 7.65 0.71
C GLN A 156 -1.52 8.45 1.81
N THR A 157 -0.34 7.99 2.22
CA THR A 157 0.51 8.70 3.19
C THR A 157 1.02 10.02 2.61
N VAL A 158 1.54 10.01 1.39
CA VAL A 158 2.08 11.22 0.72
C VAL A 158 0.97 12.22 0.42
N ALA A 159 -0.17 11.73 -0.08
CA ALA A 159 -1.31 12.58 -0.43
C ALA A 159 -2.08 13.10 0.80
N ARG A 160 -1.80 12.56 2.00
CA ARG A 160 -2.62 12.76 3.22
C ARG A 160 -4.12 12.55 2.95
N ASN A 161 -4.45 11.64 2.05
CA ASN A 161 -5.80 11.40 1.59
C ASN A 161 -6.08 9.89 1.58
N PRO A 162 -7.03 9.39 2.39
CA PRO A 162 -7.38 7.98 2.42
C PRO A 162 -7.97 7.46 1.11
N LEU A 163 -8.39 8.35 0.21
CA LEU A 163 -8.95 8.03 -1.10
C LEU A 163 -7.92 8.09 -2.23
N ALA A 164 -6.66 8.42 -1.94
CA ALA A 164 -5.64 8.45 -2.97
C ALA A 164 -5.27 7.01 -3.41
N SER A 165 -5.11 6.82 -4.71
CA SER A 165 -4.59 5.58 -5.31
C SER A 165 -3.47 5.91 -6.31
N PRO A 166 -2.57 4.94 -6.59
CA PRO A 166 -1.58 5.08 -7.66
C PRO A 166 -2.21 5.38 -9.03
N ASP A 167 -3.45 4.96 -9.27
CA ASP A 167 -4.15 5.14 -10.55
C ASP A 167 -4.52 6.59 -10.83
N ILE A 168 -4.70 7.41 -9.78
CA ILE A 168 -4.91 8.86 -9.91
C ILE A 168 -3.68 9.53 -10.55
N ILE A 169 -2.49 8.94 -10.39
CA ILE A 169 -1.24 9.42 -10.98
C ILE A 169 -1.10 8.93 -12.43
N GLY A 170 -2.04 8.13 -12.93
CA GLY A 170 -2.04 7.63 -14.29
C GLY A 170 -1.15 6.40 -14.54
N VAL A 171 -0.67 5.73 -13.48
CA VAL A 171 0.17 4.51 -13.61
C VAL A 171 -0.53 3.46 -14.46
N SER A 172 -1.76 3.10 -14.09
CA SER A 172 -2.55 2.09 -14.82
C SER A 172 -2.94 2.55 -16.23
N GLN A 173 -3.15 3.85 -16.44
CA GLN A 173 -3.45 4.38 -17.78
C GLN A 173 -2.21 4.38 -18.69
N GLY A 174 -1.02 4.70 -18.16
CA GLY A 174 0.23 4.63 -18.89
C GLY A 174 0.63 3.20 -19.25
N ALA A 175 0.48 2.30 -18.27
CA ALA A 175 0.65 0.86 -18.47
C ALA A 175 -0.28 0.34 -19.57
N SER A 176 -1.56 0.73 -19.53
CA SER A 176 -2.54 0.35 -20.55
C SER A 176 -2.22 0.93 -21.92
N ALA A 177 -1.89 2.22 -22.03
CA ALA A 177 -1.57 2.84 -23.31
C ALA A 177 -0.39 2.15 -24.01
N VAL A 178 0.68 1.85 -23.26
CA VAL A 178 1.86 1.17 -23.82
C VAL A 178 1.56 -0.30 -24.14
N THR A 179 0.91 -1.04 -23.24
CA THR A 179 0.59 -2.45 -23.48
C THR A 179 -0.38 -2.63 -24.65
N VAL A 180 -1.46 -1.84 -24.70
CA VAL A 180 -2.43 -1.91 -25.81
C VAL A 180 -1.81 -1.41 -27.12
N GLY A 181 -1.00 -0.36 -27.09
CA GLY A 181 -0.24 0.07 -28.26
C GLY A 181 0.68 -1.03 -28.79
N ALA A 182 1.43 -1.68 -27.91
CA ALA A 182 2.31 -2.78 -28.27
C ALA A 182 1.53 -3.95 -28.89
N MET A 183 0.40 -4.33 -28.30
CA MET A 183 -0.49 -5.35 -28.86
C MET A 183 -1.03 -4.96 -30.25
N THR A 184 -1.55 -3.73 -30.40
CA THR A 184 -2.14 -3.23 -31.65
C THR A 184 -1.14 -3.21 -32.81
N TYR A 185 0.12 -2.88 -32.55
CA TYR A 185 1.17 -2.83 -33.59
C TYR A 185 1.99 -4.12 -33.71
N GLY A 186 1.61 -5.19 -32.98
CA GLY A 186 2.36 -6.45 -32.98
C GLY A 186 3.80 -6.31 -32.45
N ILE A 187 4.04 -5.32 -31.58
CA ILE A 187 5.36 -5.04 -30.99
C ILE A 187 5.53 -5.89 -29.74
N GLY A 188 6.50 -6.80 -29.78
CA GLY A 188 6.91 -7.61 -28.64
C GLY A 188 6.14 -8.93 -28.50
N SER A 189 6.74 -9.85 -27.73
CA SER A 189 6.14 -11.14 -27.36
C SER A 189 5.31 -11.01 -26.08
N PHE A 190 4.44 -11.99 -25.80
CA PHE A 190 3.74 -12.13 -24.52
C PHE A 190 4.68 -12.04 -23.31
N THR A 191 5.92 -12.49 -23.44
CA THR A 191 6.95 -12.38 -22.40
C THR A 191 7.40 -10.94 -22.14
N VAL A 192 7.35 -10.07 -23.15
CA VAL A 192 7.87 -8.69 -23.07
C VAL A 192 6.79 -7.71 -22.62
N LEU A 193 5.51 -8.03 -22.87
CA LEU A 193 4.36 -7.18 -22.55
C LEU A 193 4.30 -6.73 -21.06
N PRO A 194 4.55 -7.58 -20.06
CA PRO A 194 4.60 -7.15 -18.66
C PRO A 194 5.64 -6.04 -18.43
N TYR A 195 6.84 -6.15 -19.00
CA TYR A 195 7.91 -5.17 -18.84
C TYR A 195 7.60 -3.85 -19.53
N LEU A 196 7.01 -3.90 -20.74
CA LEU A 196 6.51 -2.70 -21.43
C LEU A 196 5.42 -1.99 -20.63
N SER A 197 4.54 -2.76 -19.99
CA SER A 197 3.50 -2.23 -19.11
C SER A 197 4.09 -1.47 -17.92
N VAL A 198 5.10 -2.06 -17.25
CA VAL A 198 5.84 -1.40 -16.17
C VAL A 198 6.47 -0.10 -16.66
N ALA A 199 7.15 -0.15 -17.80
CA ALA A 199 7.78 1.02 -18.40
C ALA A 199 6.77 2.13 -18.72
N GLY A 200 5.60 1.78 -19.26
CA GLY A 200 4.51 2.72 -19.54
C GLY A 200 3.95 3.38 -18.28
N GLY A 201 3.73 2.60 -17.22
CA GLY A 201 3.27 3.13 -15.93
C GLY A 201 4.29 4.07 -15.27
N LEU A 202 5.58 3.70 -15.32
CA LEU A 202 6.66 4.55 -14.83
C LEU A 202 6.83 5.84 -15.66
N ALA A 203 6.75 5.74 -16.98
CA ALA A 203 6.85 6.88 -17.89
C ALA A 203 5.69 7.87 -17.66
N ALA A 204 4.46 7.37 -17.52
CA ALA A 204 3.31 8.23 -17.20
C ALA A 204 3.50 8.95 -15.86
N ALA A 205 3.93 8.24 -14.82
CA ALA A 205 4.18 8.85 -13.53
C ALA A 205 5.33 9.87 -13.55
N ALA A 206 6.39 9.60 -14.33
CA ALA A 206 7.49 10.55 -14.54
C ALA A 206 7.01 11.81 -15.27
N LEU A 207 6.17 11.69 -16.30
CA LEU A 207 5.55 12.83 -16.97
C LEU A 207 4.71 13.65 -15.99
N VAL A 208 3.81 13.02 -15.24
CA VAL A 208 3.00 13.72 -14.22
C VAL A 208 3.90 14.45 -13.22
N TYR A 209 4.97 13.82 -12.77
CA TYR A 209 5.93 14.43 -11.86
C TYR A 209 6.61 15.67 -12.46
N VAL A 210 7.16 15.57 -13.67
CA VAL A 210 7.85 16.67 -14.35
C VAL A 210 6.91 17.87 -14.53
N PHE A 211 5.67 17.62 -14.95
CA PHE A 211 4.69 18.70 -15.18
C PHE A 211 4.12 19.27 -13.88
N ALA A 212 4.03 18.46 -12.82
CA ALA A 212 3.61 18.94 -11.50
C ALA A 212 4.70 19.72 -10.77
N TRP A 213 5.96 19.55 -11.16
CA TRP A 213 7.09 20.20 -10.52
C TRP A 213 7.22 21.67 -10.92
N ARG A 214 6.85 22.58 -10.00
CA ARG A 214 7.14 24.02 -10.09
C ARG A 214 7.50 24.57 -8.71
N GLY A 215 8.75 24.37 -8.29
CA GLY A 215 9.26 24.85 -6.99
C GLY A 215 8.88 23.97 -5.79
N GLY A 216 8.23 22.83 -6.01
CA GLY A 216 7.82 21.90 -4.96
C GLY A 216 6.65 21.00 -5.38
N LEU A 217 6.41 19.93 -4.62
CA LEU A 217 5.30 18.98 -4.81
C LEU A 217 4.10 19.41 -3.96
N HIS A 218 3.16 20.13 -4.56
CA HIS A 218 1.86 20.41 -3.94
C HIS A 218 0.86 19.31 -4.29
N ALA A 219 0.24 18.71 -3.27
CA ALA A 219 -0.65 17.55 -3.42
C ALA A 219 -1.83 17.81 -4.38
N ALA A 220 -2.50 18.98 -4.25
CA ALA A 220 -3.66 19.31 -5.09
C ALA A 220 -3.29 19.43 -6.59
N ARG A 221 -2.18 20.12 -6.89
CA ARG A 221 -1.68 20.27 -8.26
C ARG A 221 -1.26 18.92 -8.86
N PHE A 222 -0.55 18.12 -8.08
CA PHE A 222 -0.10 16.80 -8.50
C PHE A 222 -1.27 15.89 -8.89
N VAL A 223 -2.35 15.89 -8.09
CA VAL A 223 -3.59 15.16 -8.39
C VAL A 223 -4.26 15.68 -9.66
N LEU A 224 -4.43 17.00 -9.80
CA LEU A 224 -5.09 17.59 -10.98
C LEU A 224 -4.37 17.27 -12.29
N ILE A 225 -3.04 17.38 -12.30
CA ILE A 225 -2.20 17.05 -13.46
C ILE A 225 -2.26 15.54 -13.75
N GLY A 226 -2.21 14.71 -12.71
CA GLY A 226 -2.38 13.26 -12.83
C GLY A 226 -3.68 12.88 -13.52
N ILE A 227 -4.80 13.47 -13.11
CA ILE A 227 -6.11 13.26 -13.74
C ILE A 227 -6.09 13.67 -15.22
N GLY A 228 -5.51 14.83 -15.54
CA GLY A 228 -5.39 15.30 -16.93
C GLY A 228 -4.61 14.33 -17.83
N PHE A 229 -3.43 13.87 -17.36
CA PHE A 229 -2.63 12.87 -18.08
C PHE A 229 -3.34 11.51 -18.17
N ALA A 230 -4.02 11.09 -17.11
CA ALA A 230 -4.79 9.84 -17.10
C ALA A 230 -5.88 9.85 -18.19
N VAL A 231 -6.60 10.96 -18.35
CA VAL A 231 -7.59 11.13 -19.42
C VAL A 231 -6.93 11.10 -20.80
N ALA A 232 -5.81 11.80 -20.99
CA ALA A 232 -5.09 11.79 -22.26
C ALA A 232 -4.59 10.39 -22.65
N LEU A 233 -3.98 9.65 -21.71
CA LEU A 233 -3.50 8.28 -21.93
C LEU A 233 -4.65 7.30 -22.20
N ARG A 234 -5.81 7.51 -21.55
CA ARG A 234 -7.03 6.74 -21.85
C ARG A 234 -7.50 6.98 -23.29
N SER A 235 -7.52 8.23 -23.76
CA SER A 235 -7.87 8.55 -25.15
C SER A 235 -6.91 7.89 -26.15
N ILE A 236 -5.60 7.85 -25.85
CA ILE A 236 -4.61 7.13 -26.65
C ILE A 236 -4.90 5.62 -26.68
N THR A 237 -5.23 5.04 -25.53
CA THR A 237 -5.61 3.62 -25.42
C THR A 237 -6.85 3.31 -26.28
N HIS A 238 -7.86 4.17 -26.24
CA HIS A 238 -9.06 4.05 -27.08
C HIS A 238 -8.77 4.17 -28.58
N LEU A 239 -7.83 5.05 -28.96
CA LEU A 239 -7.37 5.15 -30.35
C LEU A 239 -6.75 3.82 -30.81
N PHE A 240 -5.89 3.21 -29.99
CA PHE A 240 -5.28 1.92 -30.31
C PHE A 240 -6.28 0.78 -30.36
N LEU A 241 -7.30 0.77 -29.50
CA LEU A 241 -8.39 -0.22 -29.56
C LEU A 241 -9.24 -0.09 -30.81
N THR A 242 -9.47 1.14 -31.27
CA THR A 242 -10.24 1.40 -32.51
C THR A 242 -9.44 1.03 -33.76
N LYS A 243 -8.11 1.17 -33.70
CA LYS A 243 -7.19 0.83 -34.81
C LYS A 243 -6.81 -0.64 -34.86
N GLY A 244 -6.82 -1.33 -33.72
CA GLY A 244 -6.42 -2.72 -33.60
C GLY A 244 -7.46 -3.69 -34.15
N ASP A 245 -6.98 -4.86 -34.56
CA ASP A 245 -7.86 -5.96 -34.98
C ASP A 245 -8.81 -6.37 -33.85
N TYR A 246 -10.00 -6.87 -34.19
CA TYR A 246 -11.06 -7.21 -33.25
C TYR A 246 -10.57 -8.16 -32.14
N LEU A 247 -9.81 -9.19 -32.51
CA LEU A 247 -9.27 -10.17 -31.56
C LEU A 247 -8.27 -9.53 -30.59
N VAL A 248 -7.38 -8.67 -31.11
CA VAL A 248 -6.39 -7.94 -30.30
C VAL A 248 -7.09 -6.97 -29.34
N ALA A 249 -8.10 -6.26 -29.82
CA ALA A 249 -8.89 -5.34 -29.01
C ALA A 249 -9.65 -6.07 -27.88
N GLN A 250 -10.17 -7.28 -28.12
CA GLN A 250 -10.80 -8.10 -27.08
C GLN A 250 -9.78 -8.56 -26.02
N GLN A 251 -8.61 -9.04 -26.45
CA GLN A 251 -7.53 -9.43 -25.54
C GLN A 251 -7.05 -8.24 -24.69
N ALA A 252 -6.87 -7.08 -25.32
CA ALA A 252 -6.51 -5.83 -24.64
C ALA A 252 -7.56 -5.42 -23.59
N LYS A 253 -8.85 -5.54 -23.90
CA LYS A 253 -9.93 -5.28 -22.93
C LYS A 253 -9.85 -6.20 -21.72
N VAL A 254 -9.64 -7.51 -21.93
CA VAL A 254 -9.47 -8.46 -20.81
C VAL A 254 -8.24 -8.08 -19.97
N TRP A 255 -7.12 -7.74 -20.60
CA TRP A 255 -5.91 -7.32 -19.89
C TRP A 255 -6.13 -6.07 -19.02
N MET A 256 -6.82 -5.06 -19.56
CA MET A 256 -7.11 -3.80 -18.84
C MET A 256 -8.02 -3.99 -17.61
N THR A 257 -8.74 -5.12 -17.51
CA THR A 257 -9.58 -5.42 -16.34
C THR A 257 -8.83 -6.08 -15.19
N GLY A 258 -7.56 -6.46 -15.37
CA GLY A 258 -6.77 -7.13 -14.34
C GLY A 258 -7.17 -8.59 -14.11
N SER A 259 -6.29 -9.52 -14.47
CA SER A 259 -6.54 -10.96 -14.36
C SER A 259 -5.28 -11.74 -14.04
N LEU A 260 -5.43 -12.74 -13.15
CA LEU A 260 -4.40 -13.74 -12.88
C LEU A 260 -4.57 -14.99 -13.76
N ASN A 261 -5.58 -15.02 -14.63
CA ASN A 261 -5.79 -16.14 -15.54
C ASN A 261 -4.61 -16.29 -16.51
N GLY A 262 -4.16 -17.53 -16.71
CA GLY A 262 -3.02 -17.87 -17.56
C GLY A 262 -1.65 -17.40 -17.04
N ARG A 263 -1.54 -16.93 -15.80
CA ARG A 263 -0.27 -16.46 -15.23
C ARG A 263 0.47 -17.53 -14.47
N GLY A 264 1.79 -17.56 -14.66
CA GLY A 264 2.66 -18.61 -14.16
C GLY A 264 3.85 -18.08 -13.37
N TRP A 265 4.89 -18.92 -13.28
CA TRP A 265 6.19 -18.52 -12.71
C TRP A 265 6.89 -17.44 -13.54
N GLY A 266 6.55 -17.31 -14.83
CA GLY A 266 7.09 -16.28 -15.72
C GLY A 266 6.82 -14.85 -15.24
N GLU A 267 5.69 -14.61 -14.58
CA GLU A 267 5.36 -13.32 -13.97
C GLU A 267 5.63 -13.30 -12.46
N ALA A 268 5.39 -14.42 -11.76
CA ALA A 268 5.53 -14.50 -10.31
C ALA A 268 6.99 -14.33 -9.86
N ALA A 269 7.94 -15.00 -10.52
CA ALA A 269 9.35 -14.97 -10.11
C ALA A 269 9.98 -13.58 -10.30
N PRO A 270 9.85 -12.89 -11.46
CA PRO A 270 10.37 -11.53 -11.61
C PRO A 270 9.78 -10.54 -10.61
N LEU A 271 8.46 -10.62 -10.36
CA LEU A 271 7.82 -9.75 -9.36
C LEU A 271 8.33 -10.05 -7.94
N GLY A 272 8.51 -11.33 -7.59
CA GLY A 272 9.06 -11.74 -6.30
C GLY A 272 10.48 -11.20 -6.08
N TRP A 273 11.35 -11.34 -7.07
CA TRP A 273 12.71 -10.77 -7.03
C TRP A 273 12.68 -9.25 -6.93
N ALA A 274 11.82 -8.57 -7.69
CA ALA A 274 11.72 -7.13 -7.64
C ALA A 274 11.23 -6.63 -6.26
N LEU A 275 10.26 -7.31 -5.64
CA LEU A 275 9.82 -6.99 -4.28
C LEU A 275 10.92 -7.21 -3.24
N LEU A 276 11.75 -8.26 -3.41
CA LEU A 276 12.89 -8.52 -2.55
C LEU A 276 13.95 -7.42 -2.67
N VAL A 277 14.26 -6.98 -3.89
CA VAL A 277 15.17 -5.86 -4.17
C VAL A 277 14.65 -4.55 -3.58
N LEU A 278 13.34 -4.32 -3.60
CA LEU A 278 12.72 -3.10 -3.05
C LEU A 278 12.46 -3.15 -1.54
N LEU A 279 12.67 -4.29 -0.89
CA LEU A 279 12.45 -4.47 0.54
C LEU A 279 13.19 -3.43 1.41
N PRO A 280 14.47 -3.08 1.16
CA PRO A 280 15.13 -2.00 1.88
C PRO A 280 14.43 -0.64 1.73
N GLY A 281 13.90 -0.36 0.54
CA GLY A 281 13.09 0.83 0.29
C GLY A 281 11.78 0.84 1.09
N VAL A 282 11.10 -0.30 1.19
CA VAL A 282 9.89 -0.46 2.01
C VAL A 282 10.19 -0.28 3.50
N LEU A 283 11.32 -0.83 3.99
CA LEU A 283 11.77 -0.65 5.37
C LEU A 283 12.13 0.81 5.68
N TRP A 284 12.78 1.49 4.74
CA TRP A 284 13.01 2.93 4.82
C TRP A 284 11.68 3.70 4.88
N ALA A 285 10.72 3.36 4.01
CA ALA A 285 9.41 3.98 3.95
C ALA A 285 8.58 3.77 5.24
N ALA A 286 8.72 2.62 5.89
CA ALA A 286 8.11 2.33 7.19
C ALA A 286 8.56 3.31 8.29
N ARG A 287 9.78 3.84 8.18
CA ARG A 287 10.33 4.85 9.09
C ARG A 287 10.02 6.27 8.62
N ALA A 288 10.17 6.52 7.32
CA ALA A 288 10.03 7.84 6.71
C ALA A 288 8.58 8.36 6.77
N GLN A 289 7.57 7.48 6.74
CA GLN A 289 6.18 7.90 6.93
C GLN A 289 5.92 8.60 8.28
N ARG A 290 6.78 8.41 9.29
CA ARG A 290 6.63 9.05 10.60
C ARG A 290 6.84 10.55 10.54
N THR A 291 7.82 11.00 9.76
CA THR A 291 8.09 12.42 9.61
C THR A 291 7.04 13.10 8.74
N VAL A 292 6.50 12.40 7.73
CA VAL A 292 5.42 12.91 6.88
C VAL A 292 4.08 12.99 7.63
N SER A 293 3.92 12.26 8.75
CA SER A 293 2.69 12.34 9.55
C SER A 293 2.55 13.60 10.41
N LEU A 294 3.66 14.31 10.69
CA LEU A 294 3.64 15.63 11.32
C LEU A 294 3.07 16.68 10.36
N ASP A 295 2.69 17.85 10.86
CA ASP A 295 2.36 18.98 9.97
C ASP A 295 3.64 19.46 9.22
N ASP A 296 3.46 20.14 8.09
CA ASP A 296 4.56 20.52 7.20
C ASP A 296 5.51 21.52 7.87
N ASP A 297 4.99 22.44 8.70
CA ASP A 297 5.79 23.45 9.41
C ASP A 297 6.59 22.79 10.54
N THR A 298 5.97 21.96 11.36
CA THR A 298 6.68 21.21 12.42
C THR A 298 7.78 20.32 11.84
N ALA A 299 7.49 19.60 10.76
CA ALA A 299 8.46 18.69 10.17
C ALA A 299 9.62 19.43 9.49
N THR A 300 9.35 20.59 8.89
CA THR A 300 10.39 21.47 8.33
C THR A 300 11.25 22.10 9.43
N ALA A 301 10.64 22.52 10.55
CA ALA A 301 11.36 23.03 11.72
C ALA A 301 12.29 21.98 12.37
N LEU A 302 11.92 20.70 12.30
CA LEU A 302 12.77 19.57 12.70
C LEU A 302 13.88 19.22 11.68
N GLY A 303 14.06 20.03 10.64
CA GLY A 303 15.11 19.87 9.62
C GLY A 303 14.82 18.81 8.56
N VAL A 304 13.58 18.29 8.49
CA VAL A 304 13.23 17.25 7.51
C VAL A 304 13.00 17.89 6.14
N ARG A 305 13.70 17.40 5.12
CA ARG A 305 13.48 17.79 3.71
C ARG A 305 12.23 17.11 3.15
N LEU A 306 11.04 17.61 3.52
CA LEU A 306 9.75 16.99 3.21
C LEU A 306 9.56 16.62 1.74
N GLY A 307 9.96 17.51 0.82
CA GLY A 307 9.85 17.27 -0.62
C GLY A 307 10.59 16.00 -1.07
N ARG A 308 11.80 15.77 -0.56
CA ARG A 308 12.60 14.58 -0.91
C ARG A 308 12.02 13.30 -0.33
N VAL A 309 11.49 13.36 0.90
CA VAL A 309 10.86 12.21 1.54
C VAL A 309 9.55 11.84 0.82
N ARG A 310 8.70 12.83 0.52
CA ARG A 310 7.46 12.63 -0.24
C ARG A 310 7.75 12.05 -1.62
N LEU A 311 8.76 12.57 -2.30
CA LEU A 311 9.20 12.04 -3.59
C LEU A 311 9.62 10.58 -3.49
N GLY A 312 10.52 10.24 -2.55
CA GLY A 312 10.97 8.85 -2.39
C GLY A 312 9.83 7.88 -2.05
N LEU A 313 8.90 8.29 -1.18
CA LEU A 313 7.70 7.49 -0.87
C LEU A 313 6.78 7.31 -2.08
N ALA A 314 6.52 8.40 -2.83
CA ALA A 314 5.69 8.36 -4.03
C ALA A 314 6.34 7.50 -5.12
N SER A 315 7.63 7.69 -5.40
CA SER A 315 8.38 6.90 -6.38
C SER A 315 8.37 5.41 -6.03
N LEU A 316 8.58 5.05 -4.77
CA LEU A 316 8.50 3.65 -4.33
C LEU A 316 7.09 3.07 -4.53
N GLY A 317 6.05 3.82 -4.17
CA GLY A 317 4.66 3.40 -4.37
C GLY A 317 4.30 3.23 -5.85
N ILE A 318 4.74 4.16 -6.70
CA ILE A 318 4.58 4.11 -8.16
C ILE A 318 5.29 2.87 -8.72
N VAL A 319 6.54 2.61 -8.34
CA VAL A 319 7.29 1.44 -8.82
C VAL A 319 6.59 0.14 -8.42
N LEU A 320 6.16 0.01 -7.16
CA LEU A 320 5.41 -1.15 -6.69
C LEU A 320 4.10 -1.36 -7.44
N ALA A 321 3.33 -0.28 -7.66
CA ALA A 321 2.08 -0.33 -8.42
C ALA A 321 2.33 -0.70 -9.88
N SER A 322 3.30 -0.07 -10.55
CA SER A 322 3.64 -0.36 -11.95
C SER A 322 4.01 -1.82 -12.15
N MET A 323 4.82 -2.40 -11.27
CA MET A 323 5.20 -3.82 -11.36
C MET A 323 4.01 -4.76 -11.12
N ALA A 324 3.16 -4.46 -10.14
CA ALA A 324 1.94 -5.23 -9.90
C ALA A 324 1.00 -5.17 -11.12
N THR A 325 0.81 -3.98 -11.68
CA THR A 325 0.02 -3.75 -12.90
C THR A 325 0.63 -4.46 -14.11
N GLY A 326 1.95 -4.46 -14.28
CA GLY A 326 2.58 -5.22 -15.36
C GLY A 326 2.37 -6.74 -15.22
N ALA A 327 2.45 -7.24 -13.98
CA ALA A 327 2.39 -8.67 -13.69
C ALA A 327 0.97 -9.26 -13.65
N ALA A 328 -0.08 -8.46 -13.42
CA ALA A 328 -1.47 -8.94 -13.35
C ALA A 328 -2.50 -8.08 -14.11
N GLY A 329 -2.08 -6.97 -14.70
CA GLY A 329 -2.98 -5.91 -15.17
C GLY A 329 -3.45 -5.00 -14.03
N PRO A 330 -4.22 -3.94 -14.33
CA PRO A 330 -4.71 -2.98 -13.33
C PRO A 330 -5.69 -3.63 -12.33
N VAL A 331 -5.41 -3.52 -11.02
CA VAL A 331 -6.30 -4.00 -9.94
C VAL A 331 -6.53 -2.90 -8.91
N ASP A 332 -7.09 -1.79 -9.39
CA ASP A 332 -7.13 -0.47 -8.76
C ASP A 332 -7.70 -0.45 -7.34
N PHE A 333 -8.79 -1.20 -7.09
CA PHE A 333 -9.46 -1.20 -5.79
C PHE A 333 -8.60 -1.78 -4.67
N VAL A 334 -7.68 -2.70 -4.97
CA VAL A 334 -6.84 -3.33 -3.93
C VAL A 334 -5.93 -2.28 -3.29
N ALA A 335 -5.31 -1.43 -4.11
CA ALA A 335 -4.44 -0.35 -3.63
C ALA A 335 -5.21 0.68 -2.81
N LEU A 336 -6.48 0.90 -3.11
CA LEU A 336 -7.35 1.80 -2.33
C LEU A 336 -7.75 1.19 -0.98
N LEU A 337 -8.25 -0.05 -1.00
CA LEU A 337 -8.93 -0.70 0.12
C LEU A 337 -7.99 -1.26 1.18
N ALA A 338 -6.95 -1.98 0.74
CA ALA A 338 -6.05 -2.73 1.63
C ALA A 338 -5.43 -1.85 2.73
N PRO A 339 -4.82 -0.68 2.44
CA PRO A 339 -4.26 0.18 3.49
C PRO A 339 -5.32 0.74 4.46
N GLN A 340 -6.52 1.05 3.98
CA GLN A 340 -7.61 1.57 4.81
C GLN A 340 -8.16 0.52 5.77
N ILE A 341 -8.37 -0.70 5.27
CA ILE A 341 -8.79 -1.85 6.09
C ILE A 341 -7.72 -2.15 7.13
N ALA A 342 -6.45 -2.25 6.71
CA ALA A 342 -5.33 -2.49 7.61
C ALA A 342 -5.25 -1.44 8.74
N ARG A 343 -5.31 -0.14 8.39
CA ARG A 343 -5.27 0.95 9.37
C ARG A 343 -6.45 0.92 10.35
N ARG A 344 -7.65 0.55 9.89
CA ARG A 344 -8.83 0.41 10.77
C ARG A 344 -8.70 -0.76 11.74
N MET A 345 -8.17 -1.90 11.29
CA MET A 345 -7.94 -3.08 12.13
C MET A 345 -6.88 -2.80 13.20
N THR A 346 -5.76 -2.20 12.81
CA THR A 346 -4.63 -1.90 13.72
C THR A 346 -4.90 -0.70 14.64
N ARG A 347 -5.80 0.23 14.24
CA ARG A 347 -6.05 1.51 14.93
C ARG A 347 -4.77 2.30 15.21
N THR A 348 -3.82 2.26 14.26
CA THR A 348 -2.58 3.02 14.34
C THR A 348 -2.72 4.41 13.74
N ALA A 349 -1.94 5.37 14.25
CA ALA A 349 -1.90 6.71 13.69
C ALA A 349 -1.48 6.69 12.20
N GLN A 350 -0.44 5.89 11.91
CA GLN A 350 0.12 5.68 10.58
C GLN A 350 -0.41 4.41 9.91
N ILE A 351 -0.29 4.34 8.58
CA ILE A 351 -0.72 3.17 7.79
C ILE A 351 0.33 2.05 7.94
N PRO A 352 -0.01 0.91 8.54
CA PRO A 352 0.95 -0.17 8.79
C PRO A 352 1.28 -0.95 7.50
N LEU A 353 2.44 -0.71 6.88
CA LEU A 353 2.81 -1.30 5.57
C LEU A 353 2.69 -2.84 5.53
N LEU A 354 3.14 -3.55 6.56
CA LEU A 354 3.03 -5.01 6.62
C LEU A 354 1.58 -5.49 6.63
N CYS A 355 0.72 -4.87 7.43
CA CYS A 355 -0.70 -5.24 7.47
C CYS A 355 -1.39 -4.85 6.17
N SER A 356 -1.01 -3.74 5.52
CA SER A 356 -1.51 -3.37 4.20
C SER A 356 -1.13 -4.40 3.13
N ALA A 357 0.12 -4.88 3.16
CA ALA A 357 0.60 -5.93 2.27
C ALA A 357 -0.20 -7.24 2.45
N LEU A 358 -0.32 -7.70 3.71
CA LEU A 358 -1.07 -8.92 4.03
C LEU A 358 -2.56 -8.81 3.68
N THR A 359 -3.16 -7.64 3.92
CA THR A 359 -4.57 -7.39 3.57
C THR A 359 -4.75 -7.40 2.05
N GLY A 360 -3.84 -6.76 1.29
CA GLY A 360 -3.89 -6.78 -0.16
C GLY A 360 -3.72 -8.18 -0.74
N ALA A 361 -2.76 -8.95 -0.22
CA ALA A 361 -2.55 -10.36 -0.58
C ALA A 361 -3.80 -11.21 -0.30
N PHE A 362 -4.40 -11.03 0.89
CA PHE A 362 -5.66 -11.70 1.26
C PHE A 362 -6.79 -11.36 0.28
N ILE A 363 -7.00 -10.08 -0.03
CA ILE A 363 -8.05 -9.62 -0.94
C ILE A 363 -7.87 -10.23 -2.33
N VAL A 364 -6.67 -10.15 -2.90
CA VAL A 364 -6.41 -10.62 -4.27
C VAL A 364 -6.57 -12.13 -4.39
N VAL A 365 -6.01 -12.92 -3.47
CA VAL A 365 -6.11 -14.39 -3.54
C VAL A 365 -7.54 -14.85 -3.28
N THR A 366 -8.24 -14.22 -2.33
CA THR A 366 -9.65 -14.55 -2.08
C THR A 366 -10.51 -14.18 -3.29
N ALA A 367 -10.28 -13.00 -3.89
CA ALA A 367 -11.01 -12.57 -5.07
C ALA A 367 -10.75 -13.49 -6.26
N ASP A 368 -9.50 -13.90 -6.51
CA ASP A 368 -9.20 -14.85 -7.59
C ASP A 368 -9.79 -16.24 -7.33
N LEU A 369 -9.81 -16.72 -6.08
CA LEU A 369 -10.50 -17.96 -5.73
C LEU A 369 -12.00 -17.88 -6.03
N LEU A 370 -12.65 -16.80 -5.62
CA LEU A 370 -14.08 -16.59 -5.86
C LEU A 370 -14.38 -16.39 -7.35
N ALA A 371 -13.53 -15.65 -8.08
CA ALA A 371 -13.70 -15.38 -9.50
C ALA A 371 -13.64 -16.66 -10.37
N ARG A 372 -12.85 -17.65 -9.95
CA ARG A 372 -12.80 -18.98 -10.57
C ARG A 372 -14.01 -19.87 -10.24
N LYS A 373 -14.72 -19.59 -9.15
CA LYS A 373 -15.78 -20.48 -8.62
C LYS A 373 -17.19 -19.98 -8.83
N LEU A 374 -17.45 -18.68 -8.68
CA LEU A 374 -18.81 -18.13 -8.69
C LEU A 374 -19.50 -18.28 -10.06
N PHE A 375 -18.74 -18.30 -11.15
CA PHE A 375 -19.28 -18.32 -12.52
C PHE A 375 -18.67 -19.44 -13.38
N ALA A 376 -18.20 -20.51 -12.74
CA ALA A 376 -17.65 -21.67 -13.46
C ALA A 376 -18.66 -22.19 -14.51
N PRO A 377 -18.22 -22.49 -15.75
CA PRO A 377 -16.83 -22.62 -16.21
C PRO A 377 -16.16 -21.31 -16.69
N THR A 378 -16.86 -20.17 -16.68
CA THR A 378 -16.29 -18.89 -17.10
C THR A 378 -15.54 -18.23 -15.96
N GLU A 379 -14.21 -18.09 -16.11
CA GLU A 379 -13.39 -17.37 -15.12
C GLU A 379 -13.52 -15.85 -15.30
N LEU A 380 -13.97 -15.16 -14.25
CA LEU A 380 -13.99 -13.70 -14.24
C LEU A 380 -12.59 -13.11 -13.96
N PRO A 381 -12.27 -11.93 -14.51
CA PRO A 381 -11.08 -11.17 -14.11
C PRO A 381 -11.17 -10.74 -12.64
N VAL A 382 -10.05 -10.82 -11.94
CA VAL A 382 -9.96 -10.46 -10.51
C VAL A 382 -10.28 -8.99 -10.27
N GLY A 383 -9.90 -8.10 -11.20
CA GLY A 383 -10.20 -6.68 -11.08
C GLY A 383 -11.70 -6.38 -11.13
N VAL A 384 -12.48 -7.16 -11.88
CA VAL A 384 -13.95 -7.02 -11.92
C VAL A 384 -14.55 -7.35 -10.56
N LEU A 385 -14.17 -8.46 -9.95
CA LEU A 385 -14.71 -8.87 -8.65
C LEU A 385 -14.29 -7.92 -7.52
N THR A 386 -13.01 -7.51 -7.52
CA THR A 386 -12.51 -6.54 -6.53
C THR A 386 -13.16 -5.17 -6.69
N ALA A 387 -13.50 -4.74 -7.91
CA ALA A 387 -14.28 -3.52 -8.15
C ALA A 387 -15.73 -3.65 -7.69
N ALA A 388 -16.38 -4.78 -7.99
CA ALA A 388 -17.77 -5.04 -7.62
C ALA A 388 -17.97 -5.02 -6.09
N VAL A 389 -17.02 -5.56 -5.33
CA VAL A 389 -17.04 -5.53 -3.86
C VAL A 389 -16.50 -4.20 -3.31
N GLY A 390 -15.48 -3.65 -3.96
CA GLY A 390 -14.78 -2.46 -3.50
C GLY A 390 -15.58 -1.17 -3.60
N ALA A 391 -16.35 -0.98 -4.67
CA ALA A 391 -17.15 0.23 -4.88
C ALA A 391 -18.24 0.43 -3.80
N PRO A 392 -19.08 -0.58 -3.47
CA PRO A 392 -20.02 -0.47 -2.36
C PRO A 392 -19.34 -0.20 -1.01
N TYR A 393 -18.21 -0.85 -0.73
CA TYR A 393 -17.46 -0.61 0.50
C TYR A 393 -16.98 0.84 0.57
N LEU A 394 -16.48 1.40 -0.53
CA LEU A 394 -16.04 2.80 -0.59
C LEU A 394 -17.21 3.76 -0.35
N ILE A 395 -18.36 3.53 -0.96
CA ILE A 395 -19.58 4.32 -0.73
C ILE A 395 -19.95 4.29 0.75
N HIS A 396 -19.98 3.10 1.37
CA HIS A 396 -20.24 2.97 2.81
C HIS A 396 -19.21 3.73 3.67
N LEU A 397 -17.94 3.71 3.26
CA LEU A 397 -16.85 4.43 3.92
C LEU A 397 -17.05 5.96 3.89
N LEU A 398 -17.47 6.49 2.74
CA LEU A 398 -17.76 7.91 2.55
C LEU A 398 -18.95 8.35 3.40
N LEU A 399 -20.05 7.59 3.35
CA LEU A 399 -21.27 7.88 4.12
C LEU A 399 -21.03 7.84 5.64
N SER A 400 -20.27 6.84 6.12
CA SER A 400 -19.95 6.71 7.55
C SER A 400 -18.98 7.77 8.06
N SER A 401 -18.14 8.35 7.19
CA SER A 401 -17.17 9.40 7.56
C SER A 401 -17.83 10.78 7.63
N GLY A 402 -18.80 11.06 6.76
CA GLY A 402 -19.56 12.32 6.76
C GLY A 402 -20.39 12.55 8.04
N GLY A 403 -20.83 11.48 8.70
CA GLY A 403 -21.62 11.58 9.95
C GLY A 403 -20.83 12.05 11.19
N ARG A 404 -19.49 11.97 11.18
CA ARG A 404 -18.65 12.36 12.33
C ARG A 404 -18.32 13.84 12.39
N GLY A 405 -18.33 14.54 11.25
CA GLY A 405 -18.13 16.00 11.19
C GLY A 405 -19.34 16.80 11.71
N ARG A 406 -20.54 16.22 11.70
CA ARG A 406 -21.79 16.92 12.07
C ARG A 406 -22.12 16.90 13.57
N LYS A 407 -21.39 16.12 14.38
CA LYS A 407 -21.61 16.04 15.84
C LYS A 407 -20.67 16.95 16.68
N GLY A 408 -19.80 17.73 16.04
CA GLY A 408 -18.91 18.69 16.71
C GLY A 408 -19.34 20.16 16.63
N GLY A 409 -20.45 20.47 15.96
CA GLY A 409 -20.91 21.85 15.68
C GLY A 409 -22.15 22.30 16.45
N THR A 410 -22.57 21.59 17.49
CA THR A 410 -23.70 21.97 18.35
C THR A 410 -23.28 21.87 19.83
N ALA A 411 -22.47 22.82 20.24
CA ALA A 411 -22.34 23.24 21.63
C ALA A 411 -22.07 24.75 21.58
N ALA A 412 -23.16 25.51 21.43
CA ALA A 412 -23.24 26.92 21.78
C ALA A 412 -23.77 27.00 23.22
#